data_AF-A0A7X1GK45-F1
#
_entry.id   AF-A0A7X1GK45-F1
#
_cell.length_a   1.000
_cell.length_b   1.000
_cell.length_c   1.000
_cell.angle_alpha   90.00
_cell.angle_beta   90.00
_cell.angle_gamma   90.00
#
_symmetry.space_group_name_H-M   'P 1'
#
loop_
_entity.id
_entity.type
_entity.pdbx_description
1 polymer ?
#
loop_
_entity_poly.entity_id
_entity_poly.type
_entity_poly.pdbx_seq_one_letter_code
_entity_poly.pdbx_strand_id
1 'polypeptide(L)'
;MTNLHKIRQEIIDRNYYLSSHAEEEMLNDGLDRKDVKNAILKGWIEKKMPRDIRGTRYRLECPAMNGRLIYVLCRFRKDTNLVIITVYAL
;
A
#
# COMPACT_ATOMS: atom_id res chain seq x y z
N MET A 1 -2.28 -12.79 -14.19
CA MET A 1 -2.67 -12.04 -12.97
C MET A 1 -2.07 -10.63 -13.02
N THR A 2 -2.86 -9.59 -12.76
CA THR A 2 -2.36 -8.20 -12.72
C THR A 2 -1.61 -7.93 -11.41
N ASN A 3 -0.70 -6.93 -11.39
CA ASN A 3 0.04 -6.58 -10.17
C ASN A 3 -0.89 -6.18 -9.02
N LEU A 4 -2.04 -5.55 -9.31
CA LEU A 4 -3.05 -5.20 -8.31
C LEU A 4 -3.66 -6.44 -7.64
N HIS A 5 -3.97 -7.50 -8.41
CA HIS A 5 -4.45 -8.75 -7.82
C HIS A 5 -3.42 -9.36 -6.87
N LYS A 6 -2.13 -9.35 -7.25
CA LYS A 6 -1.05 -9.83 -6.37
C LYS A 6 -0.97 -9.00 -5.09
N ILE A 7 -0.98 -7.66 -5.19
CA ILE A 7 -0.95 -6.78 -4.02
C ILE A 7 -2.12 -7.08 -3.07
N ARG A 8 -3.34 -7.21 -3.61
CA ARG A 8 -4.53 -7.52 -2.81
C ARG A 8 -4.42 -8.88 -2.13
N GLN A 9 -3.88 -9.88 -2.82
CA GLN A 9 -3.66 -11.21 -2.25
C GLN A 9 -2.70 -11.17 -1.05
N GLU A 10 -1.57 -10.48 -1.18
CA GLU A 10 -0.62 -10.31 -0.06
C GLU A 10 -1.26 -9.61 1.16
N ILE A 11 -2.17 -8.65 0.95
CA ILE A 11 -2.91 -7.99 2.03
C ILE A 11 -3.91 -8.94 2.70
N ILE A 12 -4.60 -9.78 1.92
CA ILE A 12 -5.55 -10.79 2.41
C ILE A 12 -4.81 -11.83 3.24
N ASP A 13 -3.72 -12.37 2.69
CA ASP A 13 -2.89 -13.41 3.31
C ASP A 13 -2.04 -12.87 4.47
N ARG A 14 -2.11 -11.56 4.73
CA ARG A 14 -1.31 -10.84 5.73
C ARG A 14 0.20 -11.00 5.52
N ASN A 15 0.63 -11.27 4.29
CA ASN A 15 2.01 -11.41 3.91
C ASN A 15 2.60 -10.06 3.47
N TYR A 16 2.56 -9.09 4.39
CA TYR A 16 3.11 -7.77 4.15
C TYR A 16 3.82 -7.22 5.38
N TYR A 17 4.82 -6.38 5.11
CA TYR A 17 5.52 -5.61 6.12
C TYR A 17 5.12 -4.14 6.00
N LEU A 18 4.73 -3.54 7.12
CA LEU A 18 4.49 -2.11 7.25
C LEU A 18 5.77 -1.46 7.80
N SER A 19 6.33 -0.49 7.09
CA SER A 19 7.51 0.24 7.57
C SER A 19 7.16 1.11 8.77
N SER A 20 8.15 1.42 9.62
CA SER A 20 7.99 2.39 10.72
C SER A 20 7.54 3.76 10.21
N HIS A 21 8.08 4.20 9.07
CA HIS A 21 7.68 5.46 8.43
C HIS A 21 6.20 5.43 8.02
N ALA A 22 5.69 4.32 7.48
CA ALA A 22 4.27 4.20 7.18
C ALA A 22 3.40 4.24 8.45
N GLU A 23 3.86 3.67 9.56
CA GLU A 23 3.15 3.73 10.84
C GLU A 23 3.07 5.16 11.40
N GLU A 24 4.16 5.92 11.31
CA GLU A 24 4.19 7.32 11.73
C GLU A 24 3.25 8.20 10.90
N GLU A 25 3.29 8.09 9.57
CA GLU A 25 2.39 8.84 8.68
C GLU A 25 0.92 8.45 8.90
N MET A 26 0.63 7.16 9.07
CA MET A 26 -0.71 6.69 9.41
C MET A 26 -1.21 7.31 10.72
N LEU A 27 -0.36 7.35 11.76
CA LEU A 27 -0.72 7.95 13.04
C LEU A 27 -0.99 9.46 12.89
N ASN A 28 -0.13 10.17 12.17
CA ASN A 28 -0.27 11.61 11.92
C ASN A 28 -1.56 11.94 11.18
N ASP A 29 -1.97 11.08 10.24
CA ASP A 29 -3.18 11.26 9.45
C ASP A 29 -4.44 10.67 10.09
N GLY A 30 -4.34 10.01 11.25
CA GLY A 30 -5.46 9.34 11.91
C GLY A 30 -5.99 8.14 11.12
N LEU A 31 -5.10 7.38 10.49
CA LEU A 31 -5.40 6.17 9.73
C LEU A 31 -5.08 4.91 10.55
N ASP A 32 -6.06 4.01 10.69
CA ASP A 32 -5.79 2.70 11.28
C ASP A 32 -5.34 1.69 10.24
N ARG A 33 -4.67 0.62 10.69
CA ARG A 33 -4.32 -0.53 9.83
C ARG A 33 -5.53 -1.11 9.10
N LYS A 34 -6.73 -1.08 9.70
CA LYS A 34 -7.97 -1.55 9.08
C LYS A 34 -8.37 -0.67 7.90
N ASP A 35 -8.23 0.65 8.03
CA ASP A 35 -8.52 1.60 6.96
C ASP A 35 -7.64 1.33 5.75
N VAL A 36 -6.32 1.24 5.97
CA VAL A 36 -5.34 1.00 4.91
C VAL A 36 -5.59 -0.31 4.19
N LYS A 37 -5.88 -1.40 4.92
CA LYS A 37 -6.22 -2.69 4.31
C LYS A 37 -7.47 -2.60 3.44
N ASN A 38 -8.57 -2.05 3.98
CA ASN A 38 -9.81 -1.87 3.23
C ASN A 38 -9.59 -0.98 2.00
N ALA A 39 -8.79 0.06 2.15
CA ALA A 39 -8.47 1.00 1.07
C ALA A 39 -7.72 0.29 -0.07
N ILE A 40 -6.68 -0.50 0.21
CA ILE A 40 -5.94 -1.25 -0.83
C ILE A 40 -6.83 -2.26 -1.57
N LEU A 41 -7.78 -2.89 -0.87
CA LEU A 41 -8.74 -3.82 -1.48
C LEU A 41 -9.70 -3.14 -2.46
N LYS A 42 -9.99 -1.85 -2.27
CA LYS A 42 -10.91 -1.06 -3.09
C LYS A 42 -10.22 -0.12 -4.08
N GLY A 43 -8.94 0.19 -3.86
CA GLY A 43 -8.15 1.12 -4.67
C GLY A 43 -7.62 0.53 -5.97
N TRP A 44 -6.92 1.36 -6.73
CA TRP A 44 -6.27 0.99 -8.00
C TRP A 44 -4.83 1.49 -8.04
N ILE A 45 -4.04 0.91 -8.95
CA ILE A 45 -2.67 1.39 -9.19
C ILE A 45 -2.77 2.66 -10.02
N GLU A 46 -2.44 3.80 -9.40
CA GLU A 46 -2.36 5.08 -10.09
C GLU A 46 -1.03 5.20 -10.85
N LYS A 47 0.09 4.71 -10.28
CA LYS A 47 1.41 4.81 -10.93
C LYS A 47 2.32 3.64 -10.63
N LYS A 48 3.01 3.18 -11.67
CA LYS A 48 4.09 2.18 -11.60
C LYS A 48 5.45 2.85 -11.82
N MET A 49 6.40 2.58 -10.92
CA MET A 49 7.73 3.18 -10.90
C MET A 49 8.81 2.09 -10.95
N PRO A 50 9.23 1.64 -12.16
CA PRO A 50 10.11 0.48 -12.32
C PRO A 50 11.62 0.78 -12.17
N ARG A 51 12.05 2.04 -12.19
CA ARG A 51 13.48 2.44 -12.23
C ARG A 51 14.15 2.55 -10.86
N ASP A 52 13.71 1.77 -9.89
CA ASP A 52 14.26 1.79 -8.54
C ASP A 52 15.19 0.59 -8.33
N ILE A 53 16.42 0.85 -7.89
CA ILE A 53 17.44 -0.19 -7.62
C ILE A 53 16.95 -1.23 -6.60
N ARG A 54 15.93 -0.89 -5.80
CA ARG A 54 15.35 -1.75 -4.77
C ARG A 54 14.07 -2.47 -5.25
N GLY A 55 13.73 -2.38 -6.53
CA GLY A 55 12.57 -3.04 -7.16
C GLY A 55 11.42 -2.09 -7.46
N THR A 56 10.48 -2.54 -8.30
CA THR A 56 9.37 -1.69 -8.78
C THR A 56 8.49 -1.21 -7.63
N ARG A 57 8.31 0.12 -7.53
CA ARG A 57 7.34 0.75 -6.63
C ARG A 57 5.98 0.93 -7.32
N TYR A 58 4.92 0.80 -6.54
CA TYR A 58 3.54 0.99 -6.96
C TYR A 58 2.92 2.02 -6.03
N ARG A 59 2.35 3.08 -6.60
CA ARG A 59 1.50 4.02 -5.88
C ARG A 59 0.06 3.64 -6.17
N LEU A 60 -0.69 3.38 -5.11
CA LEU A 60 -2.11 3.09 -5.17
C LEU A 60 -2.88 4.30 -4.68
N GLU A 61 -3.93 4.65 -5.40
CA GLU A 61 -4.96 5.58 -4.95
C GLU A 61 -6.11 4.76 -4.37
N CYS A 62 -6.44 5.03 -3.12
CA CYS A 62 -7.33 4.18 -2.36
C CYS A 62 -8.33 5.03 -1.55
N PRO A 63 -9.64 4.72 -1.57
CA PRO A 63 -10.58 5.33 -0.65
C PRO A 63 -10.49 4.67 0.74
N ALA A 64 -10.20 5.44 1.78
CA ALA A 64 -10.30 5.00 3.17
C ALA A 64 -11.75 4.70 3.57
N MET A 65 -11.98 4.13 4.76
CA MET A 65 -13.34 3.76 5.18
C MET A 65 -14.29 4.96 5.31
N ASN A 66 -13.75 6.14 5.63
CA ASN A 66 -14.50 7.39 5.69
C ASN A 66 -14.63 8.10 4.33
N GLY A 67 -14.17 7.49 3.24
CA GLY A 67 -14.21 8.07 1.89
C GLY A 67 -13.06 9.02 1.57
N ARG A 68 -12.19 9.37 2.54
CA ARG A 68 -10.99 10.16 2.29
C ARG A 68 -10.05 9.40 1.36
N LEU A 69 -9.50 10.06 0.35
CA LEU A 69 -8.50 9.46 -0.51
C LEU A 69 -7.16 9.38 0.23
N ILE A 70 -6.53 8.22 0.13
CA ILE A 70 -5.19 7.98 0.66
C ILE A 70 -4.32 7.42 -0.45
N TYR A 71 -3.04 7.78 -0.42
CA TYR A 71 -2.02 7.14 -1.22
C TYR A 71 -1.28 6.09 -0.42
N VAL A 72 -1.12 4.92 -1.03
CA VAL A 72 -0.30 3.83 -0.50
C VAL A 72 0.85 3.59 -1.46
N LEU A 73 2.08 3.72 -0.96
CA LEU A 73 3.27 3.38 -1.73
C LEU A 73 3.79 2.01 -1.28
N CYS A 74 3.84 1.04 -2.19
CA CYS A 74 4.31 -0.30 -1.87
C CYS A 74 5.25 -0.88 -2.94
N ARG A 75 5.94 -1.97 -2.60
CA ARG A 75 6.76 -2.75 -3.53
C ARG A 75 6.81 -4.22 -3.12
N PHE A 76 7.14 -5.09 -4.07
CA PHE A 76 7.49 -6.48 -3.76
C PHE A 76 8.98 -6.60 -3.42
N ARG A 77 9.32 -7.42 -2.41
CA ARG A 77 10.69 -7.95 -2.27
C ARG A 77 10.90 -9.12 -3.22
N LYS A 78 12.17 -9.52 -3.43
CA LYS A 78 12.55 -10.61 -4.36
C LYS A 78 11.76 -11.90 -4.16
N ASP A 79 11.34 -12.20 -2.92
CA ASP A 79 10.74 -13.50 -2.55
C ASP A 79 9.34 -13.39 -1.94
N THR A 80 8.47 -12.53 -2.50
CA THR A 80 6.99 -12.44 -2.28
C THR A 80 6.46 -11.42 -1.29
N ASN A 81 7.13 -11.13 -0.16
CA ASN A 81 6.51 -10.25 0.84
C ASN A 81 6.34 -8.82 0.32
N LEU A 82 5.10 -8.31 0.41
CA LEU A 82 4.75 -6.94 0.08
C LEU A 82 5.31 -6.00 1.15
N VAL A 83 5.94 -4.91 0.76
CA VAL A 83 6.40 -3.87 1.67
C VAL A 83 5.56 -2.62 1.42
N ILE A 84 4.83 -2.18 2.43
CA ILE A 84 4.18 -0.87 2.48
C ILE A 84 5.22 0.12 2.99
N ILE A 85 5.61 1.06 2.14
CA ILE A 85 6.71 2.00 2.35
C ILE A 85 6.24 3.25 3.10
N THR A 86 5.09 3.79 2.69
CA THR A 86 4.44 4.95 3.30
C THR A 86 2.95 4.92 2.95
N VAL A 87 2.13 5.51 3.81
CA VAL A 87 0.70 5.70 3.62
C VAL A 87 0.35 7.09 4.13
N TYR A 88 -0.29 7.90 3.30
CA TYR A 88 -0.69 9.25 3.69
C TYR A 88 -2.02 9.63 3.04
N ALA A 89 -2.76 10.49 3.71
CA ALA A 89 -3.99 11.07 3.22
C ALA A 89 -3.74 12.24 2.27
N LEU A 90 -4.72 12.47 1.38
CA LEU A 90 -4.80 13.67 0.55
C LEU A 90 -5.59 14.80 1.23
#